data_AF-A0A3Q7I1W9-F1
#
_entry.id   AF-A0A3Q7I1W9-F1
#
_cell.length_a   1.000
_cell.length_b   1.000
_cell.length_c   1.000
_cell.angle_alpha   90.00
_cell.angle_beta   90.00
_cell.angle_gamma   90.00
#
_symmetry.space_group_name_H-M   'P 1'
#
loop_
_entity.id
_entity.type
_entity.pdbx_description
1 polymer ?
#
loop_
_entity_poly.entity_id
_entity_poly.type
_entity_poly.pdbx_seq_one_letter_code
_entity_poly.pdbx_strand_id
1 'polypeptide(L)'
;MKSKDSSDCTEHALFDELKALEEHLKAHGPYVNGQNVCSVDMSLAPKLCHLEVALGNFKKWSVTESLSHVRNYMKNDIKSAFWSMLLCYIEQHVSHSLFSSMQ
;
A
#
# COMPACT_ATOMS: atom_id res chain seq x y z
N MET A 1 9.22 -16.79 32.04
CA MET A 1 7.88 -16.18 31.79
C MET A 1 7.71 -16.07 30.29
N LYS A 2 6.79 -16.85 29.70
CA LYS A 2 6.45 -16.73 28.27
C LYS A 2 5.77 -15.37 28.06
N SER A 3 6.31 -14.58 27.16
CA SER A 3 5.75 -13.29 26.75
C SER A 3 4.33 -13.48 26.22
N LYS A 4 3.42 -12.57 26.56
CA LYS A 4 2.06 -12.50 26.02
C LYS A 4 2.11 -12.46 24.49
N ASP A 5 1.59 -13.50 23.83
CA ASP A 5 1.37 -13.53 22.38
C ASP A 5 0.25 -12.54 22.02
N SER A 6 0.61 -11.27 21.79
CA SER A 6 -0.31 -10.24 21.29
C SER A 6 -0.20 -10.05 19.78
N SER A 7 0.74 -10.71 19.10
CA SER A 7 0.95 -10.61 17.65
C SER A 7 -0.15 -11.29 16.84
N ASP A 8 -0.62 -12.44 17.31
CA ASP A 8 -1.34 -13.39 16.44
C ASP A 8 -2.76 -12.91 16.07
N CYS A 9 -3.41 -12.17 16.97
CA CYS A 9 -4.75 -11.63 16.73
C CYS A 9 -4.72 -10.48 15.71
N THR A 10 -3.67 -9.64 15.76
CA THR A 10 -3.56 -8.48 14.85
C THR A 10 -3.17 -8.89 13.43
N GLU A 11 -2.33 -9.92 13.28
CA GLU A 11 -1.98 -10.47 11.97
C GLU A 11 -3.16 -11.18 11.31
N HIS A 12 -3.96 -11.93 12.08
CA HIS A 12 -5.20 -12.51 11.57
C HIS A 12 -6.19 -11.44 11.14
N ALA A 13 -6.41 -10.42 11.97
CA ALA A 13 -7.31 -9.32 11.61
C ALA A 13 -6.86 -8.62 10.32
N LEU A 14 -5.56 -8.34 10.17
CA LEU A 14 -5.02 -7.77 8.92
C LEU A 14 -5.27 -8.70 7.72
N PHE A 15 -5.04 -10.00 7.89
CA PHE A 15 -5.27 -10.98 6.83
C PHE A 15 -6.74 -11.05 6.43
N ASP A 16 -7.66 -11.00 7.39
CA ASP A 16 -9.10 -11.01 7.15
C ASP A 16 -9.55 -9.73 6.40
N GLU A 17 -9.02 -8.56 6.75
CA GLU A 17 -9.27 -7.30 6.03
C GLU A 17 -8.74 -7.36 4.59
N LEU A 18 -7.53 -7.88 4.38
CA LEU A 18 -6.96 -8.08 3.04
C LEU A 18 -7.76 -9.09 2.22
N LYS A 19 -8.31 -10.11 2.87
CA LYS A 19 -9.19 -11.09 2.22
C LYS A 19 -10.53 -10.47 1.82
N ALA A 20 -11.12 -9.63 2.66
CA ALA A 20 -12.31 -8.87 2.31
C ALA A 20 -12.07 -7.96 1.10
N LEU A 21 -10.91 -7.30 1.04
CA LEU A 21 -10.50 -6.52 -0.13
C LEU A 21 -10.31 -7.39 -1.39
N GLU A 22 -9.66 -8.55 -1.27
CA GLU A 22 -9.52 -9.53 -2.37
C GLU A 22 -10.89 -9.95 -2.91
N GLU A 23 -11.83 -10.29 -2.04
CA GLU A 23 -13.19 -10.68 -2.42
C GLU A 23 -13.93 -9.53 -3.11
N HIS A 24 -13.79 -8.30 -2.61
CA HIS A 24 -14.36 -7.11 -3.23
C HIS A 24 -13.78 -6.85 -4.63
N LEU A 25 -12.45 -6.89 -4.77
CA LEU A 25 -11.76 -6.70 -6.05
C LEU A 25 -12.04 -7.85 -7.03
N LYS A 26 -12.25 -9.06 -6.55
CA LYS A 26 -12.65 -10.19 -7.39
C LYS A 26 -14.06 -10.02 -7.95
N ALA A 27 -14.99 -9.48 -7.15
CA ALA A 27 -16.38 -9.29 -7.54
C ALA A 27 -16.60 -8.02 -8.38
N HIS A 28 -15.86 -6.94 -8.08
CA HIS A 28 -16.11 -5.61 -8.61
C HIS A 28 -14.90 -4.95 -9.26
N GLY A 29 -13.74 -5.61 -9.34
CA GLY A 29 -12.50 -5.01 -9.81
C GLY A 29 -12.48 -4.66 -11.31
N PRO A 30 -11.37 -4.07 -11.80
CA PRO A 30 -10.02 -4.10 -11.20
C PRO A 30 -9.74 -3.10 -10.08
N TYR A 31 -10.54 -2.05 -9.91
CA TYR A 31 -10.43 -1.06 -8.82
C TYR A 31 -11.60 -1.15 -7.86
N VAL A 32 -11.57 -0.41 -6.74
CA VAL A 32 -12.64 -0.46 -5.73
C VAL A 32 -14.01 -0.13 -6.33
N ASN A 33 -14.05 0.75 -7.33
CA ASN A 33 -15.27 1.16 -8.03
C ASN A 33 -15.36 0.61 -9.47
N GLY A 34 -14.86 -0.59 -9.75
CA GLY A 34 -14.92 -1.14 -11.10
C GLY A 34 -13.73 -0.78 -11.95
N GLN A 35 -14.02 -0.25 -13.13
CA GLN A 35 -13.01 0.03 -14.16
C GLN A 35 -12.21 1.30 -13.90
N ASN A 36 -12.73 2.22 -13.07
CA ASN A 36 -12.13 3.54 -12.88
C ASN A 36 -11.55 3.69 -11.48
N VAL A 37 -10.38 4.32 -11.41
CA VAL A 37 -9.77 4.79 -10.16
C VAL A 37 -10.69 5.83 -9.51
N CYS A 38 -10.93 5.66 -8.21
CA CYS A 38 -11.70 6.58 -7.39
C CYS A 38 -10.88 7.11 -6.20
N SER A 39 -11.47 8.01 -5.41
CA SER A 39 -10.82 8.57 -4.23
C SER A 39 -10.44 7.51 -3.20
N VAL A 40 -11.18 6.41 -3.12
CA VAL A 40 -10.87 5.29 -2.23
C VAL A 40 -9.55 4.64 -2.63
N ASP A 41 -9.33 4.41 -3.92
CA ASP A 41 -8.07 3.83 -4.43
C ASP A 41 -6.87 4.73 -4.10
N MET A 42 -7.02 6.05 -4.30
CA MET A 42 -5.98 7.03 -3.94
C MET A 42 -5.63 7.01 -2.45
N SER A 43 -6.61 6.74 -1.58
CA SER A 43 -6.40 6.67 -0.13
C SER A 43 -5.83 5.32 0.34
N LEU A 44 -6.10 4.24 -0.40
CA LEU A 44 -5.65 2.88 -0.09
C LEU A 44 -4.22 2.62 -0.56
N ALA A 45 -3.85 3.12 -1.75
CA ALA A 45 -2.52 2.91 -2.33
C ALA A 45 -1.35 3.22 -1.37
N PRO A 46 -1.28 4.39 -0.69
CA PRO A 46 -0.18 4.68 0.24
C PRO A 46 -0.20 3.78 1.49
N LYS A 47 -1.38 3.34 1.95
CA LYS A 47 -1.50 2.43 3.10
C LYS A 47 -0.99 1.04 2.76
N LEU A 48 -1.35 0.51 1.59
CA LEU A 48 -0.89 -0.79 1.11
C LEU A 48 0.61 -0.78 0.82
N CYS A 49 1.15 0.32 0.28
CA CYS A 49 2.59 0.48 0.09
C CYS A 49 3.36 0.51 1.42
N HIS A 50 2.87 1.28 2.39
CA HIS A 50 3.48 1.32 3.72
C HIS A 50 3.46 -0.07 4.38
N LEU A 51 2.34 -0.80 4.24
CA LEU A 51 2.18 -2.16 4.73
C LEU A 51 3.23 -3.11 4.12
N GLU A 52 3.40 -3.10 2.80
CA GLU A 52 4.37 -3.95 2.08
C GLU A 52 5.81 -3.69 2.54
N VAL A 53 6.22 -2.42 2.62
CA VAL A 53 7.58 -2.05 3.02
C VAL A 53 7.83 -2.36 4.50
N ALA A 54 6.91 -1.96 5.38
CA ALA A 54 7.09 -2.15 6.82
C ALA A 54 7.08 -3.64 7.19
N LEU A 55 6.09 -4.40 6.72
CA LEU A 55 6.00 -5.82 7.06
C LEU A 55 7.09 -6.66 6.37
N GLY A 56 7.50 -6.29 5.15
CA GLY A 56 8.65 -6.90 4.49
C GLY A 56 9.96 -6.69 5.25
N ASN A 57 10.17 -5.50 5.82
CA ASN A 57 11.38 -5.17 6.58
C ASN A 57 11.38 -5.77 8.00
N PHE A 58 10.29 -5.56 8.75
CA PHE A 58 10.24 -5.92 10.17
C PHE A 58 9.83 -7.37 10.43
N LYS A 59 8.97 -7.95 9.59
CA LYS A 59 8.40 -9.28 9.83
C LYS A 59 8.72 -10.30 8.74
N LYS A 60 9.48 -9.92 7.70
CA LYS A 60 9.73 -10.75 6.50
C LYS A 60 8.42 -11.30 5.90
N TRP A 61 7.34 -10.55 6.08
CA TRP A 61 6.01 -10.93 5.62
C TRP A 61 5.77 -10.35 4.24
N SER A 62 5.16 -11.13 3.37
CA SER A 62 4.78 -10.74 2.03
C SER A 62 3.32 -11.10 1.79
N VAL A 63 2.65 -10.33 0.93
CA VAL A 63 1.30 -10.66 0.48
C VAL A 63 1.32 -12.04 -0.16
N THR A 64 0.52 -12.95 0.39
CA THR A 64 0.45 -14.35 -0.05
C THR A 64 -0.04 -14.46 -1.49
N GLU A 65 0.40 -15.50 -2.20
CA GLU A 65 0.01 -15.70 -3.60
C GLU A 65 -1.49 -15.95 -3.79
N SER A 66 -2.20 -16.35 -2.73
CA SER A 66 -3.65 -16.51 -2.72
C SER A 66 -4.41 -15.18 -2.89
N LEU A 67 -3.80 -14.04 -2.58
CA LEU A 67 -4.40 -12.70 -2.69
C LEU A 67 -4.00 -12.04 -4.03
N SER A 68 -4.37 -12.71 -5.12
CA SER A 68 -3.93 -12.36 -6.48
C SER A 68 -4.49 -11.03 -6.99
N HIS A 69 -5.74 -10.68 -6.65
CA HIS A 69 -6.36 -9.42 -7.06
C HIS A 69 -5.76 -8.25 -6.30
N VAL A 70 -5.55 -8.39 -4.98
CA VAL A 70 -4.84 -7.41 -4.15
C VAL A 70 -3.42 -7.20 -4.66
N ARG A 71 -2.69 -8.28 -5.00
CA ARG A 71 -1.33 -8.17 -5.55
C ARG A 71 -1.29 -7.43 -6.88
N ASN A 72 -2.28 -7.66 -7.75
CA ASN A 72 -2.39 -6.95 -9.03
C ASN A 72 -2.79 -5.48 -8.81
N TYR A 73 -3.73 -5.22 -7.92
CA TYR A 73 -4.14 -3.89 -7.49
C TYR A 73 -2.95 -3.08 -6.97
N MET A 74 -2.17 -3.66 -6.05
CA MET A 74 -0.93 -3.07 -5.55
C MET A 74 0.10 -2.82 -6.66
N LYS A 75 0.31 -3.76 -7.59
CA LYS A 75 1.25 -3.56 -8.71
C LYS A 75 0.86 -2.42 -9.65
N ASN A 76 -0.43 -2.26 -9.91
CA ASN A 76 -0.96 -1.29 -10.87
C ASN A 76 -1.00 0.13 -10.27
N ASP A 77 -1.49 0.28 -9.05
CA ASP A 77 -1.64 1.58 -8.41
C ASP A 77 -0.36 2.08 -7.72
N ILE A 78 0.39 1.20 -7.05
CA ILE A 78 1.58 1.62 -6.29
C ILE A 78 2.69 2.09 -7.23
N LYS A 79 2.87 1.50 -8.41
CA LYS A 79 3.90 2.01 -9.33
C LYS A 79 3.52 3.35 -9.93
N SER A 80 2.26 3.55 -10.34
CA SER A 80 1.83 4.83 -10.89
C SER A 80 1.87 5.95 -9.84
N ALA A 81 1.29 5.71 -8.65
CA ALA A 81 1.15 6.74 -7.63
C ALA A 81 2.44 7.00 -6.86
N PHE A 82 3.28 5.98 -6.60
CA PHE A 82 4.51 6.16 -5.85
C PHE A 82 5.58 6.88 -6.67
N TRP A 83 5.70 6.61 -7.98
CA TRP A 83 6.60 7.40 -8.82
C TRP A 83 6.12 8.84 -8.93
N SER A 84 4.82 9.12 -9.06
CA SER A 84 4.30 10.49 -9.08
C SER A 84 4.41 11.21 -7.72
N MET A 85 4.17 10.53 -6.60
CA MET A 85 4.27 11.13 -5.27
C MET A 85 5.73 11.32 -4.84
N LEU A 86 6.62 10.38 -5.18
CA LEU A 86 8.06 10.53 -5.00
C LEU A 86 8.64 11.58 -5.97
N LEU A 87 8.20 11.65 -7.23
CA LEU A 87 8.54 12.77 -8.13
C LEU A 87 8.09 14.08 -7.51
N CYS A 88 6.84 14.19 -7.05
CA CYS A 88 6.30 15.42 -6.49
C CYS A 88 7.04 15.84 -5.20
N TYR A 89 7.37 14.88 -4.33
CA TYR A 89 8.18 15.12 -3.14
C TYR A 89 9.61 15.55 -3.49
N ILE A 90 10.24 14.91 -4.46
CA ILE A 90 11.59 15.27 -4.94
C ILE A 90 11.56 16.63 -5.65
N GLU A 91 10.58 16.92 -6.51
CA GLU A 91 10.47 18.21 -7.22
C GLU A 91 10.22 19.36 -6.24
N GLN A 92 9.33 19.18 -5.25
CA GLN A 92 9.08 20.20 -4.22
C GLN A 92 10.29 20.40 -3.30
N HIS A 93 10.96 19.34 -2.84
CA HIS A 93 12.08 19.47 -1.90
C HIS A 93 13.44 19.78 -2.54
N VAL A 94 13.70 19.33 -3.77
CA VAL A 94 14.93 19.66 -4.52
C VAL A 94 14.87 21.10 -5.03
N SER A 95 13.71 21.60 -5.49
CA SER A 95 13.56 23.03 -5.83
C SER A 95 13.73 23.93 -4.60
N HIS A 96 13.18 23.55 -3.44
CA HIS A 96 13.33 24.36 -2.22
C HIS A 96 14.76 24.36 -1.68
N SER A 97 15.48 23.22 -1.77
CA SER A 97 16.89 23.13 -1.38
C SER A 97 17.83 23.89 -2.33
N LEU A 98 17.56 23.89 -3.64
CA LEU A 98 18.35 24.64 -4.62
C LEU A 98 18.08 26.16 -4.52
N PHE A 99 16.82 26.56 -4.33
CA PHE A 99 16.43 27.95 -4.16
C PHE A 99 17.00 28.57 -2.87
N SER A 100 17.01 27.83 -1.76
CA SER A 100 17.60 28.28 -0.50
C SER A 100 19.14 28.35 -0.52
N SER A 101 19.80 27.69 -1.48
CA SER A 101 21.26 27.77 -1.67
C SER A 101 21.70 28.87 -2.64
N MET A 102 20.74 29.57 -3.26
CA MET A 102 20.97 30.69 -4.18
C MET A 102 20.60 32.06 -3.58
N GLN A 103 20.29 32.13 -2.28
CA GLN A 103 20.19 33.37 -1.49
C GLN A 103 21.33 33.43 -0.47
#